data_AF-Q13NY7-F1
#
_entry.id   AF-Q13NY7-F1
#
_cell.length_a   1.000
_cell.length_b   1.000
_cell.length_c   1.000
_cell.angle_alpha   90.00
_cell.angle_beta   90.00
_cell.angle_gamma   90.00
#
_symmetry.space_group_name_H-M   'P 1'
#
loop_
_entity.id
_entity.type
_entity.pdbx_description
1 polymer ?
#
loop_
_entity_poly.entity_id
_entity_poly.type
_entity_poly.pdbx_seq_one_letter_code
_entity_poly.pdbx_strand_id
1 'polypeptide(L)'
;MKKQGGFSAEGTRLQNINLSTHNGDVASGRGVTDGAGYLGAFRKLDTATQSPQFAGGEKGYIYDVAPTPNMVDVAATLGERTRKPEDGEVAALGRIDSTQIRGWRPVIDGKVGDFVANPDYRWDVYDQTHIASPQPQLSGFAADDSAWGDASRRPFVEKRESGDKTVYAAHEDPNLATAQFYAHAKEKIRSLERGESYLGPVAIRAKNDLLNGVFGTLGAGAVFRSDGSTSFTGPDDSYVGVIIPKQAKPDFGNLELAPDGRLQFTGDMLKGEVVRVGSNGRLYVDRRPADVNDQNGVFRYDNRSRLVHVPDGKWVTYGPDGHAYLTDDTKPSPFEALKTEWGIVDSTGHAVSPPPSPSAFTNTDAGTANTLYRFERDSDSALAPQATHFVTEVPILSRYDTLGSWLDRVNDKSSSAPDPLGKWLNERNAAWLFPDGYYVVAPTPDRLEVRNLEGASKATLELKTPGAPFVLTQSQAIHPDYKIPQSIWKRLADYTQTRQRLSELQAPA
;
A
#
# COMPACT_ATOMS: atom_id res chain seq x y z
N MET A 1 14.38 4.01 23.57
CA MET A 1 13.33 3.36 22.75
C MET A 1 11.91 3.78 23.16
N LYS A 2 11.15 3.10 24.05
CA LYS A 2 9.70 3.42 24.27
C LYS A 2 9.40 4.89 24.63
N LYS A 3 10.12 5.47 25.58
CA LYS A 3 9.95 6.89 25.98
C LYS A 3 10.21 7.89 24.84
N GLN A 4 10.98 7.49 23.83
CA GLN A 4 11.33 8.32 22.66
C GLN A 4 10.42 8.03 21.46
N GLY A 5 9.45 7.12 21.60
CA GLY A 5 8.59 6.67 20.51
C GLY A 5 9.31 5.85 19.44
N GLY A 6 10.50 5.32 19.72
CA GLY A 6 11.32 4.57 18.76
C GLY A 6 12.73 5.14 18.61
N PHE A 7 13.27 5.07 17.39
CA PHE A 7 14.57 5.62 16.97
C PHE A 7 14.35 6.70 15.91
N SER A 8 15.11 7.80 15.95
CA SER A 8 14.87 8.92 15.05
C SER A 8 16.17 9.62 14.63
N ALA A 9 16.23 9.89 13.32
CA ALA A 9 17.14 10.76 12.61
C ALA A 9 16.41 11.96 11.95
N GLU A 10 15.13 12.20 12.29
CA GLU A 10 14.32 13.32 11.72
C GLU A 10 14.89 14.71 12.04
N GLY A 11 15.80 14.82 13.02
CA GLY A 11 16.50 16.06 13.34
C GLY A 11 17.57 16.47 12.32
N THR A 12 17.93 15.58 11.38
CA THR A 12 18.92 15.90 10.34
C THR A 12 18.33 16.89 9.33
N ARG A 13 19.06 17.98 9.07
CA ARG A 13 18.71 18.95 8.03
C ARG A 13 18.65 18.25 6.67
N LEU A 14 17.65 18.56 5.84
CA LEU A 14 17.46 17.91 4.54
C LEU A 14 18.73 17.87 3.68
N GLN A 15 19.47 18.99 3.63
CA GLN A 15 20.74 19.11 2.89
C GLN A 15 21.87 18.17 3.37
N ASN A 16 21.73 17.59 4.57
CA ASN A 16 22.67 16.64 5.16
C ASN A 16 22.14 15.20 5.09
N ILE A 17 20.99 14.97 4.45
CA ILE A 17 20.46 13.63 4.24
C ILE A 17 21.12 13.05 2.99
N ASN A 18 21.83 11.93 3.13
CA ASN A 18 22.62 11.36 2.04
C ASN A 18 22.88 9.86 2.25
N LEU A 19 22.31 9.01 1.38
CA LEU A 19 22.42 7.55 1.53
C LEU A 19 23.85 7.03 1.32
N SER A 20 24.59 7.55 0.34
CA SER A 20 25.99 7.16 0.11
C SER A 20 26.89 7.50 1.31
N THR A 21 26.64 8.65 1.95
CA THR A 21 27.34 9.05 3.19
C THR A 21 26.97 8.11 4.33
N HIS A 22 25.68 7.83 4.52
CA HIS A 22 25.20 6.89 5.54
C HIS A 22 25.84 5.50 5.41
N ASN A 23 25.76 4.88 4.23
CA ASN A 23 26.40 3.58 3.98
C ASN A 23 27.92 3.67 4.19
N GLY A 24 28.50 4.84 3.92
CA GLY A 24 29.88 5.14 4.22
C GLY A 24 30.24 5.08 5.70
N ASP A 25 29.42 5.71 6.53
CA ASP A 25 29.57 5.79 7.98
C ASP A 25 29.35 4.41 8.62
N VAL A 26 28.25 3.73 8.26
CA VAL A 26 27.91 2.38 8.76
C VAL A 26 29.00 1.36 8.39
N ALA A 27 29.54 1.41 7.17
CA ALA A 27 30.59 0.48 6.75
C ALA A 27 31.95 0.75 7.42
N SER A 28 32.24 2.02 7.77
CA SER A 28 33.54 2.44 8.31
C SER A 28 33.62 2.44 9.84
N GLY A 29 32.48 2.62 10.53
CA GLY A 29 32.41 2.83 11.97
C GLY A 29 32.27 1.53 12.77
N ARG A 30 32.99 1.46 13.90
CA ARG A 30 32.75 0.46 14.94
C ARG A 30 31.45 0.81 15.67
N GLY A 31 30.35 0.12 15.35
CA GLY A 31 29.06 0.30 16.06
C GLY A 31 28.19 1.47 15.58
N VAL A 32 28.54 2.14 14.48
CA VAL A 32 27.70 3.19 13.90
C VAL A 32 26.53 2.51 13.17
N THR A 33 25.31 2.85 13.57
CA THR A 33 24.06 2.32 12.99
C THR A 33 23.11 3.44 12.58
N ASP A 34 23.55 4.68 12.62
CA ASP A 34 22.82 5.85 12.13
C ASP A 34 23.78 6.87 11.52
N GLY A 35 23.27 7.78 10.71
CA GLY A 35 24.08 8.79 10.05
C GLY A 35 23.37 9.38 8.84
N ALA A 36 23.70 10.63 8.51
CA ALA A 36 23.18 11.32 7.31
C ALA A 36 21.65 11.18 7.12
N GLY A 37 20.87 11.22 8.21
CA GLY A 37 19.40 11.16 8.18
C GLY A 37 18.78 9.76 8.13
N TYR A 38 19.59 8.70 8.11
CA TYR A 38 19.14 7.31 8.05
C TYR A 38 19.51 6.54 9.31
N LEU A 39 18.73 5.50 9.59
CA LEU A 39 18.96 4.49 10.63
C LEU A 39 19.18 3.14 9.92
N GLY A 40 20.36 2.55 10.12
CA GLY A 40 20.76 1.27 9.53
C GLY A 40 20.11 0.09 10.25
N ALA A 41 19.56 -0.84 9.46
CA ALA A 41 19.09 -2.15 9.90
C ALA A 41 19.65 -3.23 8.97
N PHE A 42 19.65 -4.50 9.41
CA PHE A 42 20.26 -5.60 8.67
C PHE A 42 19.28 -6.75 8.52
N ARG A 43 19.26 -7.39 7.35
CA ARG A 43 18.36 -8.52 7.07
C ARG A 43 18.67 -9.76 7.90
N LYS A 44 19.92 -9.95 8.30
CA LYS A 44 20.39 -11.13 9.03
C LYS A 44 20.67 -10.77 10.48
N LEU A 45 20.14 -11.58 11.39
CA LEU A 45 20.49 -11.50 12.82
C LEU A 45 22.01 -11.60 13.00
N ASP A 46 22.66 -12.54 12.29
CA ASP A 46 24.11 -12.75 12.38
C ASP A 46 24.91 -11.46 12.14
N THR A 47 24.57 -10.68 11.11
CA THR A 47 25.21 -9.38 10.84
C THR A 47 25.08 -8.43 12.02
N ALA A 48 23.88 -8.33 12.62
CA ALA A 48 23.65 -7.50 13.79
C ALA A 48 24.41 -8.00 15.04
N THR A 49 24.56 -9.32 15.20
CA THR A 49 25.31 -9.91 16.33
C THR A 49 26.82 -9.75 16.20
N GLN A 50 27.33 -9.74 14.97
CA GLN A 50 28.75 -9.54 14.65
C GLN A 50 29.15 -8.06 14.70
N SER A 51 28.23 -7.17 15.09
CA SER A 51 28.51 -5.76 15.24
C SER A 51 29.73 -5.56 16.17
N PRO A 52 30.76 -4.80 15.75
CA PRO A 52 31.95 -4.54 16.56
C PRO A 52 31.66 -3.91 17.92
N GLN A 53 30.49 -3.29 18.11
CA GLN A 53 30.04 -2.78 19.42
C GLN A 53 29.95 -3.90 20.46
N PHE A 54 29.59 -5.12 20.06
CA PHE A 54 29.47 -6.25 20.98
C PHE A 54 30.80 -7.01 21.19
N ALA A 55 31.81 -6.77 20.35
CA ALA A 55 33.10 -7.47 20.39
C ALA A 55 33.92 -7.18 21.67
N GLY A 56 33.66 -6.08 22.36
CA GLY A 56 34.29 -5.71 23.63
C GLY A 56 33.58 -6.24 24.89
N GLY A 57 32.54 -7.06 24.75
CA GLY A 57 31.69 -7.49 25.87
C GLY A 57 30.69 -6.41 26.32
N GLU A 58 30.44 -5.39 25.48
CA GLU A 58 29.49 -4.33 25.79
C GLU A 58 28.06 -4.86 25.87
N LYS A 59 27.26 -4.23 26.74
CA LYS A 59 25.84 -4.53 26.89
C LYS A 59 25.03 -3.72 25.90
N GLY A 60 24.02 -4.34 25.30
CA GLY A 60 23.11 -3.66 24.39
C GLY A 60 21.89 -4.47 24.03
N TYR A 61 21.26 -4.11 22.92
CA TYR A 61 20.06 -4.76 22.42
C TYR A 61 20.12 -4.89 20.91
N ILE A 62 19.63 -6.01 20.40
CA ILE A 62 19.31 -6.18 18.98
C ILE A 62 17.80 -6.08 18.85
N TYR A 63 17.32 -5.10 18.09
CA TYR A 63 15.90 -4.88 17.86
C TYR A 63 15.46 -5.60 16.58
N ASP A 64 14.34 -6.33 16.67
CA ASP A 64 13.69 -6.94 15.51
C ASP A 64 12.66 -5.94 14.97
N VAL A 65 12.92 -5.42 13.77
CA VAL A 65 12.17 -4.30 13.18
C VAL A 65 11.38 -4.81 11.98
N ALA A 66 10.08 -4.50 11.94
CA ALA A 66 9.26 -4.82 10.77
C ALA A 66 9.60 -3.91 9.58
N PRO A 67 9.56 -4.42 8.33
CA PRO A 67 9.91 -3.63 7.15
C PRO A 67 8.86 -2.55 6.87
N THR A 68 9.27 -1.32 6.54
CA THR A 68 8.35 -0.20 6.24
C THR A 68 8.74 0.58 4.98
N PRO A 69 7.81 1.33 4.35
CA PRO A 69 8.10 2.02 3.09
C PRO A 69 9.16 3.12 3.16
N ASN A 70 9.58 3.57 4.36
CA ASN A 70 10.70 4.52 4.51
C ASN A 70 12.07 3.81 4.59
N MET A 71 12.10 2.48 4.57
CA MET A 71 13.30 1.68 4.57
C MET A 71 13.76 1.40 3.13
N VAL A 72 14.99 1.79 2.80
CA VAL A 72 15.56 1.67 1.46
C VAL A 72 16.55 0.50 1.43
N ASP A 73 16.46 -0.35 0.41
CA ASP A 73 17.49 -1.36 0.13
C ASP A 73 18.76 -0.65 -0.36
N VAL A 74 19.80 -0.64 0.49
CA VAL A 74 21.04 0.11 0.25
C VAL A 74 21.78 -0.47 -0.95
N ALA A 75 21.91 -1.79 -0.99
CA ALA A 75 22.63 -2.49 -2.06
C ALA A 75 21.96 -2.30 -3.42
N ALA A 76 20.63 -2.44 -3.47
CA ALA A 76 19.89 -2.27 -4.71
C ALA A 76 19.86 -0.81 -5.20
N THR A 77 19.96 0.16 -4.28
CA THR A 77 19.97 1.59 -4.61
C THR A 77 21.36 2.08 -5.05
N LEU A 78 22.41 1.76 -4.28
CA LEU A 78 23.78 2.22 -4.54
C LEU A 78 24.54 1.32 -5.53
N GLY A 79 24.05 0.10 -5.80
CA GLY A 79 24.65 -0.83 -6.77
C GLY A 79 26.11 -1.13 -6.44
N GLU A 80 27.00 -1.05 -7.43
CA GLU A 80 28.44 -1.31 -7.25
C GLU A 80 29.14 -0.33 -6.29
N ARG A 81 28.50 0.80 -5.94
CA ARG A 81 29.04 1.76 -4.97
C ARG A 81 28.72 1.41 -3.52
N THR A 82 27.94 0.36 -3.29
CA THR A 82 27.61 -0.12 -1.94
C THR A 82 28.85 -0.62 -1.24
N ARG A 83 29.09 -0.15 -0.02
CA ARG A 83 30.10 -0.71 0.88
C ARG A 83 29.49 -1.87 1.64
N LYS A 84 30.19 -3.01 1.66
CA LYS A 84 29.77 -4.27 2.31
C LYS A 84 28.36 -4.75 1.89
N PRO A 85 28.09 -4.95 0.59
CA PRO A 85 26.78 -5.42 0.13
C PRO A 85 26.35 -6.75 0.78
N GLU A 86 27.29 -7.58 1.21
CA GLU A 86 27.06 -8.85 1.90
C GLU A 86 26.33 -8.71 3.26
N ASP A 87 26.41 -7.53 3.89
CA ASP A 87 25.77 -7.25 5.18
C ASP A 87 24.24 -7.16 5.05
N GLY A 88 23.73 -6.94 3.85
CA GLY A 88 22.30 -6.84 3.58
C GLY A 88 21.65 -5.67 4.34
N GLU A 89 22.31 -4.52 4.32
CA GLU A 89 21.85 -3.28 4.96
C GLU A 89 20.54 -2.78 4.31
N VAL A 90 19.62 -2.35 5.17
CA VAL A 90 18.40 -1.64 4.83
C VAL A 90 18.35 -0.39 5.70
N ALA A 91 18.28 0.79 5.07
CA ALA A 91 18.38 2.07 5.76
C ALA A 91 16.99 2.73 5.90
N ALA A 92 16.51 2.93 7.12
CA ALA A 92 15.28 3.65 7.41
C ALA A 92 15.52 5.16 7.39
N LEU A 93 14.92 5.87 6.44
CA LEU A 93 14.95 7.33 6.43
C LEU A 93 14.14 7.89 7.61
N GLY A 94 14.75 8.77 8.41
CA GLY A 94 14.07 9.56 9.42
C GLY A 94 13.69 8.83 10.70
N ARG A 95 12.87 7.77 10.69
CA ARG A 95 12.34 7.17 11.94
C ARG A 95 12.07 5.67 11.82
N ILE A 96 12.27 4.95 12.92
CA ILE A 96 11.72 3.62 13.19
C ILE A 96 10.83 3.76 14.43
N ASP A 97 9.53 3.55 14.29
CA ASP A 97 8.57 3.74 15.38
C ASP A 97 8.66 2.62 16.43
N SER A 98 8.35 2.93 17.68
CA SER A 98 8.33 1.90 18.73
C SER A 98 7.30 0.79 18.47
N THR A 99 6.20 1.12 17.76
CA THR A 99 5.15 0.19 17.34
C THR A 99 5.57 -0.68 16.15
N GLN A 100 6.64 -0.31 15.42
CA GLN A 100 7.23 -1.07 14.31
C GLN A 100 8.19 -2.18 14.80
N ILE A 101 8.66 -2.07 16.03
CA ILE A 101 9.59 -3.02 16.64
C ILE A 101 8.81 -4.23 17.13
N ARG A 102 9.07 -5.41 16.56
CA ARG A 102 8.46 -6.70 16.96
C ARG A 102 8.92 -7.13 18.35
N GLY A 103 10.15 -6.79 18.72
CA GLY A 103 10.75 -7.15 19.99
C GLY A 103 12.24 -6.88 20.01
N TRP A 104 12.93 -7.40 21.02
CA TRP A 104 14.37 -7.21 21.18
C TRP A 104 15.03 -8.42 21.84
N ARG A 105 16.33 -8.56 21.61
CA ARG A 105 17.20 -9.55 22.27
C ARG A 105 18.26 -8.80 23.06
N PRO A 106 18.40 -9.00 24.38
CA PRO A 106 19.47 -8.38 25.14
C PRO A 106 20.81 -8.99 24.73
N VAL A 107 21.86 -8.18 24.68
CA VAL A 107 23.24 -8.64 24.51
C VAL A 107 23.99 -8.35 25.80
N ILE A 108 24.54 -9.39 26.42
CA ILE A 108 25.27 -9.33 27.69
C ILE A 108 26.58 -10.08 27.51
N ASP A 109 27.70 -9.41 27.76
CA ASP A 109 29.06 -9.98 27.60
C ASP A 109 29.27 -10.59 26.20
N GLY A 110 28.77 -9.91 25.16
CA GLY A 110 28.82 -10.35 23.76
C GLY A 110 27.88 -11.51 23.40
N LYS A 111 27.08 -12.01 24.35
CA LYS A 111 26.12 -13.11 24.12
C LYS A 111 24.70 -12.58 23.94
N VAL A 112 24.04 -13.07 22.90
CA VAL A 112 22.65 -12.75 22.58
C VAL A 112 21.72 -13.60 23.44
N GLY A 113 20.83 -12.97 24.18
CA GLY A 113 19.78 -13.62 24.96
C GLY A 113 18.50 -13.88 24.17
N ASP A 114 17.48 -14.37 24.88
CA ASP A 114 16.19 -14.72 24.30
C ASP A 114 15.43 -13.52 23.74
N PHE A 115 14.56 -13.79 22.77
CA PHE A 115 13.67 -12.79 22.20
C PHE A 115 12.57 -12.40 23.19
N VAL A 116 12.43 -11.08 23.40
CA VAL A 116 11.34 -10.48 24.17
C VAL A 116 10.41 -9.77 23.21
N ALA A 117 9.19 -10.27 23.08
CA ALA A 117 8.16 -9.66 22.24
C ALA A 117 7.77 -8.27 22.76
N ASN A 118 7.57 -7.33 21.84
CA ASN A 118 7.03 -6.01 22.16
C ASN A 118 5.49 -6.09 22.18
N PRO A 119 4.83 -5.90 23.35
CA PRO A 119 3.37 -5.93 23.41
C PRO A 119 2.71 -4.78 22.63
N ASP A 120 3.47 -3.72 22.31
CA ASP A 120 2.97 -2.56 21.57
C ASP A 120 3.18 -2.68 20.05
N TYR A 121 3.67 -3.84 19.56
CA TYR A 121 3.85 -4.07 18.13
C TYR A 121 2.50 -4.07 17.40
N ARG A 122 2.34 -3.18 16.42
CA ARG A 122 1.13 -3.06 15.60
C ARG A 122 1.22 -3.99 14.39
N TRP A 123 1.06 -5.28 14.63
CA TRP A 123 1.10 -6.32 13.58
C TRP A 123 0.11 -6.04 12.44
N ASP A 124 -1.06 -5.51 12.78
CA ASP A 124 -2.12 -5.14 11.84
C ASP A 124 -1.71 -4.01 10.87
N VAL A 125 -0.68 -3.23 11.24
CA VAL A 125 -0.08 -2.18 10.41
C VAL A 125 1.16 -2.71 9.70
N TYR A 126 2.12 -3.26 10.45
CA TYR A 126 3.47 -3.50 9.94
C TYR A 126 3.71 -4.88 9.31
N ASP A 127 2.84 -5.87 9.49
CA ASP A 127 2.99 -7.18 8.81
C ASP A 127 2.54 -7.12 7.34
N GLN A 128 1.86 -6.05 6.94
CA GLN A 128 1.49 -5.80 5.55
C GLN A 128 2.37 -4.79 4.83
N THR A 129 3.30 -4.15 5.54
CA THR A 129 4.27 -3.24 4.93
C THR A 129 5.47 -4.01 4.40
N HIS A 130 6.19 -3.37 3.48
CA HIS A 130 7.44 -3.84 2.93
C HIS A 130 8.41 -2.67 2.83
N ILE A 131 9.71 -2.98 2.66
CA ILE A 131 10.70 -1.96 2.37
C ILE A 131 10.40 -1.31 1.01
N ALA A 132 10.85 -0.09 0.78
CA ALA A 132 10.74 0.52 -0.53
C ALA A 132 11.49 -0.30 -1.59
N SER A 133 10.97 -0.28 -2.82
CA SER A 133 11.74 -0.62 -4.03
C SER A 133 13.04 0.22 -4.09
N PRO A 134 14.04 -0.15 -4.90
CA PRO A 134 15.25 0.64 -5.05
C PRO A 134 14.93 2.12 -5.33
N GLN A 135 15.68 3.04 -4.72
CA GLN A 135 15.44 4.49 -4.83
C GLN A 135 16.67 5.22 -5.41
N PRO A 136 17.03 5.02 -6.70
CA PRO A 136 18.30 5.49 -7.25
C PRO A 136 18.46 7.02 -7.18
N GLN A 137 17.36 7.78 -7.21
CA GLN A 137 17.35 9.23 -7.01
C GLN A 137 17.82 9.67 -5.61
N LEU A 138 17.78 8.78 -4.61
CA LEU A 138 18.25 9.03 -3.24
C LEU A 138 19.71 8.60 -3.01
N SER A 139 20.42 8.16 -4.05
CA SER A 139 21.79 7.63 -3.91
C SER A 139 22.75 8.63 -3.25
N GLY A 140 22.58 9.93 -3.54
CA GLY A 140 23.38 10.99 -2.92
C GLY A 140 24.83 11.03 -3.38
N PHE A 141 25.16 10.48 -4.55
CA PHE A 141 26.52 10.57 -5.09
C PHE A 141 26.90 12.01 -5.44
N ALA A 142 28.22 12.28 -5.45
CA ALA A 142 28.75 13.54 -5.96
C ALA A 142 28.33 13.77 -7.42
N ALA A 143 28.20 15.03 -7.83
CA ALA A 143 27.73 15.38 -9.16
C ALA A 143 28.64 14.88 -10.28
N ASP A 144 29.94 14.66 -10.03
CA ASP A 144 30.89 14.11 -11.01
C ASP A 144 31.10 12.59 -10.87
N ASP A 145 30.30 11.89 -10.06
CA ASP A 145 30.37 10.43 -9.95
C ASP A 145 29.76 9.77 -11.20
N SER A 146 30.54 8.93 -11.88
CA SER A 146 30.13 8.19 -13.07
C SER A 146 28.95 7.24 -12.83
N ALA A 147 28.69 6.82 -11.59
CA ALA A 147 27.59 5.92 -11.24
C ALA A 147 26.20 6.50 -11.58
N TRP A 148 26.08 7.82 -11.71
CA TRP A 148 24.87 8.48 -12.22
C TRP A 148 24.54 8.11 -13.67
N GLY A 149 25.54 7.70 -14.47
CA GLY A 149 25.38 7.31 -15.86
C GLY A 149 24.78 5.92 -16.07
N ASP A 150 24.66 5.11 -15.02
CA ASP A 150 24.16 3.73 -15.11
C ASP A 150 22.66 3.68 -15.45
N ALA A 151 22.20 2.58 -16.02
CA ALA A 151 20.83 2.43 -16.51
C ALA A 151 19.74 2.69 -15.45
N SER A 152 20.02 2.37 -14.18
CA SER A 152 19.08 2.58 -13.08
C SER A 152 19.03 4.03 -12.59
N ARG A 153 20.05 4.85 -12.87
CA ARG A 153 20.18 6.22 -12.33
C ARG A 153 20.04 7.31 -13.39
N ARG A 154 20.42 7.00 -14.63
CA ARG A 154 20.29 7.89 -15.78
C ARG A 154 18.89 8.51 -15.95
N PRO A 155 17.77 7.83 -15.63
CA PRO A 155 16.46 8.47 -15.73
C PRO A 155 16.26 9.69 -14.81
N PHE A 156 17.05 9.83 -13.74
CA PHE A 156 16.87 10.85 -12.70
C PHE A 156 17.82 12.05 -12.84
N VAL A 157 18.71 12.03 -13.84
CA VAL A 157 19.76 13.04 -14.02
C VAL A 157 19.93 13.44 -15.49
N GLU A 158 20.35 14.68 -15.69
CA GLU A 158 20.81 15.20 -16.95
C GLU A 158 22.34 15.26 -16.95
N LYS A 159 22.96 14.68 -17.99
CA LYS A 159 24.40 14.78 -18.21
C LYS A 159 24.76 16.17 -18.77
N ARG A 160 25.70 16.87 -18.15
CA ARG A 160 26.25 18.16 -18.59
C ARG A 160 27.77 18.10 -18.62
N GLU A 161 28.38 18.86 -19.52
CA GLU A 161 29.84 19.03 -19.52
C GLU A 161 30.18 20.33 -18.78
N SER A 162 31.13 20.26 -17.85
CA SER A 162 31.63 21.38 -17.06
C SER A 162 33.16 21.38 -17.09
N GLY A 163 33.73 22.15 -18.03
CA GLY A 163 35.17 22.06 -18.34
C GLY A 163 35.53 20.69 -18.90
N ASP A 164 36.57 20.07 -18.34
CA ASP A 164 37.03 18.72 -18.73
C ASP A 164 36.30 17.58 -17.96
N LYS A 165 35.26 17.92 -17.19
CA LYS A 165 34.49 16.96 -16.39
C LYS A 165 33.06 16.84 -16.88
N THR A 166 32.59 15.59 -16.95
CA THR A 166 31.16 15.30 -16.99
C THR A 166 30.58 15.49 -15.59
N VAL A 167 29.49 16.24 -15.49
CA VAL A 167 28.68 16.40 -14.27
C VAL A 167 27.24 15.98 -14.53
N TYR A 168 26.59 15.43 -13.52
CA TYR A 168 25.22 14.97 -13.56
C TYR A 168 24.38 15.90 -12.69
N ALA A 169 23.42 16.58 -13.31
CA ALA A 169 22.45 17.44 -12.62
C ALA A 169 21.16 16.64 -12.39
N ALA A 170 20.70 16.53 -11.15
CA ALA A 170 19.43 15.89 -10.86
C ALA A 170 18.27 16.63 -11.55
N HIS A 171 17.30 15.87 -12.07
CA HIS A 171 16.07 16.43 -12.65
C HIS A 171 15.24 17.18 -11.60
N GLU A 172 15.18 16.63 -10.38
CA GLU A 172 14.49 17.22 -9.23
C GLU A 172 15.51 17.63 -8.16
N ASP A 173 15.19 18.67 -7.38
CA ASP A 173 15.97 19.05 -6.19
C ASP A 173 16.10 17.84 -5.23
N PRO A 174 17.31 17.41 -4.85
CA PRO A 174 17.49 16.24 -3.99
C PRO A 174 16.82 16.33 -2.61
N ASN A 175 16.70 17.53 -2.04
CA ASN A 175 16.00 17.73 -0.77
C ASN A 175 14.49 17.55 -0.97
N LEU A 176 13.96 18.01 -2.10
CA LEU A 176 12.56 17.82 -2.46
C LEU A 176 12.25 16.33 -2.64
N ALA A 177 13.06 15.64 -3.44
CA ALA A 177 12.91 14.20 -3.69
C ALA A 177 12.92 13.41 -2.38
N THR A 178 13.84 13.75 -1.47
CA THR A 178 13.95 13.14 -0.13
C THR A 178 12.72 13.42 0.72
N ALA A 179 12.28 14.68 0.79
CA ALA A 179 11.11 15.07 1.59
C ALA A 179 9.83 14.42 1.07
N GLN A 180 9.65 14.37 -0.25
CA GLN A 180 8.51 13.72 -0.89
C GLN A 180 8.49 12.21 -0.68
N PHE A 181 9.64 11.53 -0.82
CA PHE A 181 9.76 10.11 -0.51
C PHE A 181 9.39 9.82 0.95
N TYR A 182 9.92 10.60 1.89
CA TYR A 182 9.61 10.40 3.31
C TYR A 182 8.14 10.68 3.64
N ALA A 183 7.57 11.76 3.10
CA ALA A 183 6.15 12.09 3.28
C ALA A 183 5.22 10.99 2.75
N HIS A 184 5.53 10.47 1.56
CA HIS A 184 4.79 9.35 0.94
C HIS A 184 4.86 8.08 1.80
N ALA A 185 6.06 7.72 2.27
CA ALA A 185 6.24 6.57 3.13
C ALA A 185 5.47 6.67 4.45
N LYS A 186 5.49 7.84 5.11
CA LYS A 186 4.73 8.07 6.34
C LYS A 186 3.23 7.99 6.12
N GLU A 187 2.73 8.52 5.01
CA GLU A 187 1.30 8.51 4.76
C GLU A 187 0.79 7.10 4.39
N LYS A 188 1.60 6.27 3.72
CA LYS A 188 1.32 4.82 3.59
C LYS A 188 1.15 4.14 4.95
N ILE A 189 2.00 4.44 5.93
CA ILE A 189 1.86 3.89 7.29
C ILE A 189 0.59 4.44 7.94
N ARG A 190 0.37 5.76 7.89
CA ARG A 190 -0.81 6.40 8.50
C ARG A 190 -2.13 5.91 7.92
N SER A 191 -2.20 5.59 6.62
CA SER A 191 -3.42 5.00 6.04
C SER A 191 -3.77 3.68 6.72
N LEU A 192 -2.77 2.83 6.99
CA LEU A 192 -2.98 1.57 7.68
C LEU A 192 -3.33 1.79 9.15
N GLU A 193 -2.70 2.75 9.82
CA GLU A 193 -3.03 3.13 11.21
C GLU A 193 -4.47 3.66 11.35
N ARG A 194 -5.00 4.30 10.30
CA ARG A 194 -6.42 4.71 10.19
C ARG A 194 -7.37 3.55 9.86
N GLY A 195 -6.86 2.33 9.72
CA GLY A 195 -7.66 1.14 9.44
C GLY A 195 -7.97 0.91 7.97
N GLU A 196 -7.25 1.55 7.04
CA GLU A 196 -7.27 1.14 5.63
C GLU A 196 -6.52 -0.19 5.48
N SER A 197 -7.09 -1.15 4.75
CA SER A 197 -6.54 -2.51 4.63
C SER A 197 -6.30 -3.22 5.98
N TYR A 198 -7.23 -3.08 6.91
CA TYR A 198 -7.11 -3.68 8.26
C TYR A 198 -7.11 -5.22 8.22
N LEU A 199 -6.11 -5.84 8.83
CA LEU A 199 -5.94 -7.30 8.92
C LEU A 199 -6.47 -7.92 10.22
N GLY A 200 -6.86 -7.09 11.19
CA GLY A 200 -7.30 -7.58 12.49
C GLY A 200 -8.71 -8.16 12.49
N PRO A 201 -9.11 -8.80 13.60
CA PRO A 201 -10.49 -9.19 13.84
C PRO A 201 -11.43 -7.97 13.78
N VAL A 202 -12.54 -8.12 13.07
CA VAL A 202 -13.57 -7.12 12.85
C VAL A 202 -14.94 -7.54 13.38
N ALA A 203 -15.74 -6.55 13.75
CA ALA A 203 -17.18 -6.69 13.90
C ALA A 203 -17.87 -6.07 12.68
N ILE A 204 -18.77 -6.82 12.06
CA ILE A 204 -19.57 -6.37 10.92
C ILE A 204 -20.95 -5.97 11.44
N ARG A 205 -21.22 -4.67 11.52
CA ARG A 205 -22.42 -4.08 12.12
C ARG A 205 -23.35 -3.55 11.04
N ALA A 206 -24.66 -3.55 11.23
CA ALA A 206 -25.54 -2.82 10.33
C ALA A 206 -25.19 -1.30 10.35
N LYS A 207 -25.05 -0.65 9.19
CA LYS A 207 -24.50 0.71 9.07
C LYS A 207 -25.49 1.82 9.42
N ASN A 208 -26.76 1.68 9.05
CA ASN A 208 -27.72 2.77 9.19
C ASN A 208 -28.34 2.83 10.57
N ASP A 209 -28.03 3.94 11.22
CA ASP A 209 -27.98 4.04 12.65
C ASP A 209 -28.94 5.09 13.21
N LEU A 210 -30.21 5.00 12.83
CA LEU A 210 -31.27 5.74 13.52
C LEU A 210 -31.36 5.36 15.02
N LEU A 211 -30.60 4.36 15.52
CA LEU A 211 -30.71 3.78 16.86
C LEU A 211 -29.39 3.29 17.53
N ASN A 212 -28.20 3.76 17.17
CA ASN A 212 -26.89 3.30 17.71
C ASN A 212 -26.65 1.76 17.79
N GLY A 213 -26.77 1.02 16.68
CA GLY A 213 -26.41 -0.38 16.54
C GLY A 213 -27.50 -1.38 16.92
N VAL A 214 -28.76 -0.95 17.03
CA VAL A 214 -29.89 -1.80 17.48
C VAL A 214 -30.17 -3.00 16.55
N PHE A 215 -29.83 -2.91 15.26
CA PHE A 215 -30.03 -4.05 14.36
C PHE A 215 -29.04 -5.20 14.60
N GLY A 216 -27.89 -4.92 15.21
CA GLY A 216 -26.94 -5.93 15.69
C GLY A 216 -25.68 -6.12 14.84
N THR A 217 -24.91 -7.14 15.19
CA THR A 217 -23.65 -7.53 14.52
C THR A 217 -23.85 -8.85 13.78
N LEU A 218 -23.28 -9.00 12.60
CA LEU A 218 -23.25 -10.27 11.88
C LEU A 218 -22.38 -11.27 12.66
N GLY A 219 -22.95 -12.43 12.99
CA GLY A 219 -22.24 -13.45 13.74
C GLY A 219 -22.95 -14.80 13.67
N ALA A 220 -22.34 -15.80 14.29
CA ALA A 220 -22.96 -17.12 14.43
C ALA A 220 -24.21 -17.00 15.33
N GLY A 221 -25.36 -17.38 14.79
CA GLY A 221 -26.59 -17.53 15.57
C GLY A 221 -26.56 -18.86 16.32
N ALA A 222 -26.92 -18.86 17.60
CA ALA A 222 -27.34 -20.11 18.24
C ALA A 222 -28.70 -20.50 17.65
N VAL A 223 -28.86 -21.75 17.20
CA VAL A 223 -30.19 -22.27 16.87
C VAL A 223 -31.02 -22.24 18.15
N PHE A 224 -31.99 -21.33 18.21
CA PHE A 224 -33.00 -21.35 19.27
C PHE A 224 -33.97 -22.48 18.96
N ARG A 225 -33.96 -23.54 19.77
CA ARG A 225 -35.03 -24.53 19.75
C ARG A 225 -36.30 -23.87 20.30
N SER A 226 -37.46 -24.29 19.81
CA SER A 226 -38.78 -23.81 20.28
C SER A 226 -39.04 -24.09 21.77
N ASP A 227 -38.21 -24.91 22.40
CA ASP A 227 -38.20 -25.20 23.85
C ASP A 227 -37.36 -24.22 24.68
N GLY A 228 -36.74 -23.22 24.06
CA GLY A 228 -35.89 -22.23 24.74
C GLY A 228 -34.47 -22.70 25.02
N SER A 229 -34.07 -23.91 24.60
CA SER A 229 -32.69 -24.37 24.73
C SER A 229 -31.80 -23.84 23.60
N THR A 230 -30.60 -23.38 23.97
CA THR A 230 -29.52 -23.04 23.02
C THR A 230 -28.63 -24.26 22.85
N SER A 231 -28.81 -25.01 21.77
CA SER A 231 -27.89 -26.11 21.44
C SER A 231 -27.17 -25.79 20.14
N PHE A 232 -25.86 -25.59 20.23
CA PHE A 232 -24.96 -25.61 19.07
C PHE A 232 -24.78 -27.07 18.63
N THR A 233 -25.38 -27.48 17.51
CA THR A 233 -25.32 -28.87 17.01
C THR A 233 -24.09 -29.17 16.15
N GLY A 234 -23.23 -28.18 15.93
CA GLY A 234 -22.04 -28.27 15.08
C GLY A 234 -22.02 -27.18 14.00
N PRO A 235 -20.92 -27.07 13.24
CA PRO A 235 -20.82 -26.13 12.11
C PRO A 235 -21.92 -26.38 11.08
N ASP A 236 -22.16 -27.64 10.71
CA ASP A 236 -23.02 -28.04 9.58
C ASP A 236 -24.49 -27.57 9.63
N ASP A 237 -25.02 -27.13 10.80
CA ASP A 237 -26.40 -26.65 10.98
C ASP A 237 -26.51 -25.22 11.57
N SER A 238 -25.38 -24.50 11.70
CA SER A 238 -25.35 -23.19 12.37
C SER A 238 -25.56 -22.06 11.37
N TYR A 239 -26.64 -21.29 11.55
CA TYR A 239 -26.93 -20.13 10.71
C TYR A 239 -26.08 -18.92 11.12
N VAL A 240 -25.70 -18.12 10.14
CA VAL A 240 -25.20 -16.76 10.37
C VAL A 240 -26.39 -15.81 10.36
N GLY A 241 -26.42 -14.90 11.32
CA GLY A 241 -27.49 -13.94 11.47
C GLY A 241 -27.01 -12.69 12.16
N VAL A 242 -27.95 -11.78 12.41
CA VAL A 242 -27.67 -10.54 13.12
C VAL A 242 -28.02 -10.72 14.59
N ILE A 243 -27.02 -10.57 15.45
CA ILE A 243 -27.14 -10.76 16.89
C ILE A 243 -27.22 -9.41 17.61
N ILE A 244 -28.20 -9.26 18.50
CA ILE A 244 -28.55 -8.00 19.18
C ILE A 244 -27.69 -7.64 20.42
N PRO A 245 -26.89 -8.50 21.10
CA PRO A 245 -26.12 -7.98 22.21
C PRO A 245 -25.10 -6.95 21.70
N LYS A 246 -25.06 -5.78 22.36
CA LYS A 246 -24.09 -4.69 22.12
C LYS A 246 -22.62 -5.14 22.23
N GLN A 247 -22.37 -6.37 22.69
CA GLN A 247 -21.07 -7.00 22.80
C GLN A 247 -21.13 -8.36 22.11
N ALA A 248 -20.14 -8.65 21.27
CA ALA A 248 -19.93 -9.98 20.70
C ALA A 248 -19.90 -11.02 21.83
N LYS A 249 -20.56 -12.16 21.63
CA LYS A 249 -20.41 -13.28 22.58
C LYS A 249 -18.96 -13.77 22.48
N PRO A 250 -18.18 -13.80 23.59
CA PRO A 250 -16.76 -14.15 23.55
C PRO A 250 -16.50 -15.49 22.87
N ASP A 251 -17.39 -16.46 23.09
CA ASP A 251 -17.20 -17.85 22.71
C ASP A 251 -17.27 -18.10 21.18
N PHE A 252 -18.10 -17.34 20.47
CA PHE A 252 -18.22 -17.43 19.00
C PHE A 252 -17.25 -16.48 18.26
N GLY A 253 -16.77 -15.45 18.98
CA GLY A 253 -15.75 -14.50 18.52
C GLY A 253 -16.20 -13.53 17.44
N ASN A 254 -15.28 -12.65 17.08
CA ASN A 254 -15.42 -11.71 15.96
C ASN A 254 -15.17 -12.43 14.62
N LEU A 255 -15.51 -11.75 13.53
CA LEU A 255 -15.14 -12.19 12.19
C LEU A 255 -13.78 -11.60 11.83
N GLU A 256 -13.02 -12.28 10.99
CA GLU A 256 -11.84 -11.74 10.32
C GLU A 256 -12.05 -11.92 8.82
N LEU A 257 -11.65 -10.95 8.00
CA LEU A 257 -11.58 -11.18 6.57
C LEU A 257 -10.25 -11.86 6.27
N ALA A 258 -10.29 -13.16 6.02
CA ALA A 258 -9.12 -13.93 5.67
C ALA A 258 -8.52 -13.43 4.34
N PRO A 259 -7.21 -13.67 4.08
CA PRO A 259 -6.54 -13.21 2.86
C PRO A 259 -7.18 -13.66 1.54
N ASP A 260 -7.97 -14.73 1.55
CA ASP A 260 -8.74 -15.24 0.41
C ASP A 260 -10.13 -14.58 0.26
N GLY A 261 -10.47 -13.63 1.13
CA GLY A 261 -11.75 -12.91 1.13
C GLY A 261 -12.87 -13.62 1.88
N ARG A 262 -12.58 -14.72 2.59
CA ARG A 262 -13.58 -15.40 3.41
C ARG A 262 -13.74 -14.72 4.76
N LEU A 263 -14.98 -14.66 5.24
CA LEU A 263 -15.25 -14.27 6.62
C LEU A 263 -14.99 -15.47 7.52
N GLN A 264 -13.97 -15.39 8.36
CA GLN A 264 -13.54 -16.46 9.26
C GLN A 264 -13.87 -16.10 10.71
N PHE A 265 -14.30 -17.08 11.51
CA PHE A 265 -14.53 -16.88 12.93
C PHE A 265 -13.24 -16.98 13.75
N THR A 266 -13.10 -16.09 14.74
CA THR A 266 -11.90 -15.97 15.58
C THR A 266 -12.08 -16.53 17.00
N GLY A 267 -13.32 -16.80 17.42
CA GLY A 267 -13.63 -17.30 18.76
C GLY A 267 -13.25 -18.76 18.93
N ASP A 268 -12.84 -19.16 20.14
CA ASP A 268 -12.26 -20.48 20.41
C ASP A 268 -13.15 -21.65 19.94
N MET A 269 -14.49 -21.50 19.98
CA MET A 269 -15.41 -22.55 19.53
C MET A 269 -15.48 -22.72 18.01
N LEU A 270 -15.30 -21.64 17.25
CA LEU A 270 -15.47 -21.60 15.79
C LEU A 270 -14.17 -21.25 15.05
N LYS A 271 -13.04 -21.29 15.76
CA LYS A 271 -11.76 -20.82 15.23
C LYS A 271 -11.39 -21.59 13.96
N GLY A 272 -11.29 -20.88 12.85
CA GLY A 272 -10.95 -21.47 11.54
C GLY A 272 -12.15 -21.82 10.67
N GLU A 273 -13.36 -21.85 11.24
CA GLU A 273 -14.60 -21.98 10.48
C GLU A 273 -14.89 -20.68 9.71
N VAL A 274 -15.61 -20.79 8.60
CA VAL A 274 -15.89 -19.68 7.68
C VAL A 274 -17.39 -19.50 7.46
N VAL A 275 -17.79 -18.32 6.99
CA VAL A 275 -19.14 -18.08 6.49
C VAL A 275 -19.26 -18.66 5.07
N ARG A 276 -20.26 -19.51 4.85
CA ARG A 276 -20.63 -20.04 3.52
C ARG A 276 -22.06 -19.70 3.15
N VAL A 277 -22.36 -19.79 1.87
CA VAL A 277 -23.68 -19.56 1.28
C VAL A 277 -24.30 -20.90 0.92
N GLY A 278 -25.44 -21.21 1.53
CA GLY A 278 -26.21 -22.41 1.22
C GLY A 278 -27.00 -22.26 -0.10
N SER A 279 -27.51 -23.39 -0.62
CA SER A 279 -28.30 -23.42 -1.86
C SER A 279 -29.60 -22.59 -1.81
N ASN A 280 -30.08 -22.27 -0.61
CA ASN A 280 -31.23 -21.40 -0.36
C ASN A 280 -30.84 -19.91 -0.23
N GLY A 281 -29.57 -19.55 -0.47
CA GLY A 281 -29.04 -18.19 -0.34
C GLY A 281 -28.81 -17.73 1.10
N ARG A 282 -29.09 -18.55 2.12
CA ARG A 282 -28.80 -18.22 3.53
C ARG A 282 -27.31 -18.40 3.84
N LEU A 283 -26.83 -17.68 4.84
CA LEU A 283 -25.45 -17.78 5.31
C LEU A 283 -25.35 -18.77 6.48
N TYR A 284 -24.27 -19.56 6.49
CA TYR A 284 -24.01 -20.62 7.45
C TYR A 284 -22.57 -20.56 7.94
N VAL A 285 -22.34 -21.03 9.17
CA VAL A 285 -21.00 -21.37 9.66
C VAL A 285 -20.65 -22.73 9.08
N ASP A 286 -19.48 -22.89 8.48
CA ASP A 286 -19.07 -24.17 7.93
C ASP A 286 -17.54 -24.22 7.79
N ARG A 287 -17.01 -25.40 7.53
CA ARG A 287 -15.59 -25.62 7.29
C ARG A 287 -15.14 -24.89 6.03
N ARG A 288 -13.89 -24.43 6.07
CA ARG A 288 -13.21 -23.93 4.88
C ARG A 288 -13.23 -25.04 3.80
N PRO A 289 -13.66 -24.72 2.56
CA PRO A 289 -13.60 -25.70 1.48
C PRO A 289 -12.20 -26.26 1.27
N ALA A 290 -12.11 -27.56 0.98
CA ALA A 290 -10.84 -28.23 0.70
C ALA A 290 -10.26 -27.81 -0.66
N ASP A 291 -11.12 -27.48 -1.63
CA ASP A 291 -10.70 -26.87 -2.90
C ASP A 291 -10.43 -25.39 -2.70
N VAL A 292 -9.18 -24.98 -2.88
CA VAL A 292 -8.74 -23.59 -2.76
C VAL A 292 -9.36 -22.67 -3.82
N ASN A 293 -9.94 -23.23 -4.88
CA ASN A 293 -10.65 -22.48 -5.93
C ASN A 293 -12.14 -22.32 -5.65
N ASP A 294 -12.70 -22.99 -4.63
CA ASP A 294 -14.09 -22.78 -4.23
C ASP A 294 -14.22 -21.35 -3.68
N GLN A 295 -15.02 -20.54 -4.37
CA GLN A 295 -15.29 -19.15 -4.00
C GLN A 295 -16.56 -18.99 -3.13
N ASN A 296 -17.30 -20.06 -2.81
CA ASN A 296 -18.50 -19.99 -1.98
C ASN A 296 -18.14 -19.51 -0.57
N GLY A 297 -18.59 -18.32 -0.17
CA GLY A 297 -18.25 -17.71 1.12
C GLY A 297 -17.12 -16.69 1.04
N VAL A 298 -16.67 -16.36 -0.17
CA VAL A 298 -15.80 -15.22 -0.43
C VAL A 298 -16.65 -13.97 -0.60
N PHE A 299 -16.33 -12.93 0.15
CA PHE A 299 -17.03 -11.65 0.14
C PHE A 299 -16.07 -10.50 -0.21
N ARG A 300 -16.61 -9.46 -0.85
CA ARG A 300 -15.94 -8.18 -1.03
C ARG A 300 -16.81 -7.06 -0.49
N TYR A 301 -16.17 -6.00 -0.02
CA TYR A 301 -16.86 -4.83 0.47
C TYR A 301 -16.89 -3.76 -0.62
N ASP A 302 -18.07 -3.27 -1.00
CA ASP A 302 -18.21 -2.30 -2.09
C ASP A 302 -18.25 -0.84 -1.61
N ASN A 303 -18.22 0.10 -2.56
CA ASN A 303 -18.22 1.54 -2.29
C ASN A 303 -19.52 2.07 -1.62
N ARG A 304 -20.56 1.23 -1.50
CA ARG A 304 -21.81 1.55 -0.80
C ARG A 304 -21.88 0.86 0.56
N SER A 305 -20.75 0.34 1.05
CA SER A 305 -20.69 -0.40 2.31
C SER A 305 -21.50 -1.69 2.29
N ARG A 306 -21.64 -2.35 1.14
CA ARG A 306 -22.33 -3.64 1.05
C ARG A 306 -21.32 -4.78 1.02
N LEU A 307 -21.64 -5.87 1.71
CA LEU A 307 -20.92 -7.14 1.59
C LEU A 307 -21.48 -7.89 0.39
N VAL A 308 -20.67 -8.05 -0.64
CA VAL A 308 -21.04 -8.68 -1.91
C VAL A 308 -20.38 -10.05 -1.99
N HIS A 309 -21.17 -11.10 -2.18
CA HIS A 309 -20.69 -12.44 -2.43
C HIS A 309 -20.08 -12.50 -3.84
N VAL A 310 -18.81 -12.92 -3.92
CA VAL A 310 -18.03 -12.85 -5.16
C VAL A 310 -18.60 -13.71 -6.29
N PRO A 311 -19.00 -14.98 -6.07
CA PRO A 311 -19.51 -15.85 -7.13
C PRO A 311 -20.73 -15.34 -7.91
N ASP A 312 -21.69 -14.68 -7.25
CA ASP A 312 -22.98 -14.33 -7.85
C ASP A 312 -23.31 -12.83 -7.79
N GLY A 313 -22.45 -12.02 -7.19
CA GLY A 313 -22.61 -10.56 -7.12
C GLY A 313 -23.77 -10.10 -6.22
N LYS A 314 -24.39 -11.01 -5.48
CA LYS A 314 -25.48 -10.70 -4.55
C LYS A 314 -24.93 -10.12 -3.27
N TRP A 315 -25.72 -9.34 -2.55
CA TRP A 315 -25.28 -8.72 -1.31
C TRP A 315 -25.95 -9.31 -0.08
N VAL A 316 -25.23 -9.28 1.05
CA VAL A 316 -25.72 -9.75 2.34
C VAL A 316 -26.77 -8.80 2.88
N THR A 317 -27.91 -9.34 3.28
CA THR A 317 -28.99 -8.70 4.03
C THR A 317 -29.46 -9.64 5.14
N TYR A 318 -30.52 -9.30 5.86
CA TYR A 318 -31.11 -10.16 6.88
C TYR A 318 -32.63 -10.05 6.98
N GLY A 319 -33.24 -11.17 7.38
CA GLY A 319 -34.70 -11.33 7.46
C GLY A 319 -35.29 -10.83 8.77
N PRO A 320 -36.63 -10.80 8.89
CA PRO A 320 -37.32 -10.53 10.16
C PRO A 320 -36.98 -11.53 11.28
N ASP A 321 -36.57 -12.74 10.91
CA ASP A 321 -36.07 -13.80 11.78
C ASP A 321 -34.60 -13.59 12.21
N GLY A 322 -33.95 -12.52 11.74
CA GLY A 322 -32.55 -12.20 12.01
C GLY A 322 -31.54 -13.02 11.21
N HIS A 323 -31.99 -13.97 10.38
CA HIS A 323 -31.09 -14.79 9.57
C HIS A 323 -30.52 -13.99 8.40
N ALA A 324 -29.21 -14.10 8.18
CA ALA A 324 -28.54 -13.44 7.07
C ALA A 324 -28.70 -14.26 5.78
N TYR A 325 -28.93 -13.57 4.66
CA TYR A 325 -29.08 -14.19 3.35
C TYR A 325 -28.63 -13.24 2.24
N LEU A 326 -28.43 -13.78 1.04
CA LEU A 326 -28.08 -13.02 -0.16
C LEU A 326 -29.32 -12.52 -0.89
N THR A 327 -29.30 -11.26 -1.31
CA THR A 327 -30.33 -10.68 -2.19
C THR A 327 -29.71 -9.93 -3.37
N ASP A 328 -30.42 -9.90 -4.48
CA ASP A 328 -30.13 -9.18 -5.73
C ASP A 328 -31.18 -8.10 -6.03
N ASP A 329 -32.03 -7.75 -5.06
CA ASP A 329 -33.10 -6.77 -5.22
C ASP A 329 -32.55 -5.37 -5.53
N THR A 330 -32.43 -5.05 -6.82
CA THR A 330 -31.92 -3.75 -7.30
C THR A 330 -32.80 -2.55 -6.95
N LYS A 331 -34.03 -2.76 -6.47
CA LYS A 331 -34.98 -1.71 -6.10
C LYS A 331 -35.59 -1.98 -4.72
N PRO A 332 -34.75 -2.13 -3.67
CA PRO A 332 -35.26 -2.43 -2.35
C PRO A 332 -36.07 -1.23 -1.84
N SER A 333 -37.06 -1.51 -0.99
CA SER A 333 -37.71 -0.43 -0.24
C SER A 333 -36.66 0.35 0.55
N PRO A 334 -36.89 1.63 0.91
CA PRO A 334 -35.92 2.40 1.69
C PRO A 334 -35.44 1.68 2.94
N PHE A 335 -36.31 0.93 3.62
CA PHE A 335 -35.97 0.14 4.80
C PHE A 335 -35.10 -1.09 4.47
N GLU A 336 -35.43 -1.83 3.41
CA GLU A 336 -34.62 -2.98 2.97
C GLU A 336 -33.24 -2.55 2.46
N ALA A 337 -33.13 -1.36 1.85
CA ALA A 337 -31.86 -0.79 1.44
C ALA A 337 -30.90 -0.65 2.64
N LEU A 338 -31.41 -0.19 3.80
CA LEU A 338 -30.60 0.00 5.01
C LEU A 338 -29.99 -1.31 5.52
N LYS A 339 -30.66 -2.45 5.32
CA LYS A 339 -30.18 -3.77 5.78
C LYS A 339 -29.04 -4.34 4.96
N THR A 340 -28.80 -3.78 3.78
CA THR A 340 -27.72 -4.20 2.88
C THR A 340 -26.40 -3.48 3.19
N GLU A 341 -26.45 -2.43 4.01
CA GLU A 341 -25.29 -1.62 4.38
C GLU A 341 -24.72 -2.09 5.73
N TRP A 342 -23.43 -2.39 5.72
CA TRP A 342 -22.69 -2.91 6.86
C TRP A 342 -21.53 -1.98 7.18
N GLY A 343 -21.36 -1.54 8.43
CA GLY A 343 -20.12 -0.95 8.93
C GLY A 343 -19.16 -2.04 9.39
N ILE A 344 -17.88 -1.90 9.11
CA ILE A 344 -16.84 -2.80 9.60
C ILE A 344 -16.03 -2.02 10.63
N VAL A 345 -15.90 -2.58 11.84
CA VAL A 345 -15.17 -1.92 12.93
C VAL A 345 -14.18 -2.86 13.58
N ASP A 346 -13.10 -2.32 14.13
CA ASP A 346 -12.14 -3.08 14.93
C ASP A 346 -12.69 -3.41 16.34
N SER A 347 -11.88 -4.07 17.16
CA SER A 347 -12.20 -4.42 18.55
C SER A 347 -12.50 -3.21 19.46
N THR A 348 -12.05 -2.01 19.09
CA THR A 348 -12.31 -0.76 19.82
C THR A 348 -13.56 -0.02 19.32
N GLY A 349 -14.15 -0.49 18.22
CA GLY A 349 -15.29 0.13 17.57
C GLY A 349 -14.92 1.20 16.54
N HIS A 350 -13.64 1.36 16.22
CA HIS A 350 -13.19 2.26 15.16
C HIS A 350 -13.52 1.66 13.80
N ALA A 351 -14.07 2.47 12.88
CA ALA A 351 -14.35 2.05 11.52
C ALA A 351 -13.06 1.68 10.78
N VAL A 352 -13.07 0.52 10.13
CA VAL A 352 -11.95 -0.02 9.37
C VAL A 352 -12.41 -0.56 8.02
N SER A 353 -11.50 -0.64 7.06
CA SER A 353 -11.73 -1.24 5.74
C SER A 353 -10.79 -2.42 5.55
N PRO A 354 -11.29 -3.66 5.45
CA PRO A 354 -10.44 -4.81 5.15
C PRO A 354 -9.76 -4.68 3.77
N PRO A 355 -8.64 -5.37 3.53
CA PRO A 355 -8.02 -5.41 2.21
C PRO A 355 -8.92 -6.10 1.18
N PRO A 356 -8.82 -5.76 -0.11
CA PRO A 356 -9.50 -6.52 -1.15
C PRO A 356 -8.92 -7.92 -1.26
N SER A 357 -9.76 -8.92 -1.56
CA SER A 357 -9.31 -10.29 -1.82
C SER A 357 -8.75 -10.44 -3.23
N PRO A 358 -7.68 -11.24 -3.45
CA PRO A 358 -7.19 -11.56 -4.80
C PRO A 358 -8.27 -12.10 -5.74
N SER A 359 -9.28 -12.81 -5.22
CA SER A 359 -10.38 -13.37 -6.02
C SER A 359 -11.39 -12.33 -6.50
N ALA A 360 -11.32 -11.09 -6.00
CA ALA A 360 -12.15 -9.99 -6.48
C ALA A 360 -11.66 -9.40 -7.80
N PHE A 361 -10.50 -9.84 -8.29
CA PHE A 361 -9.85 -9.31 -9.48
C PHE A 361 -9.95 -10.28 -10.64
N THR A 362 -10.23 -9.74 -11.82
CA THR A 362 -10.20 -10.44 -13.10
C THR A 362 -9.17 -9.80 -14.01
N ASN A 363 -8.74 -10.51 -15.05
CA ASN A 363 -7.87 -9.90 -16.07
C ASN A 363 -8.64 -8.81 -16.82
N THR A 364 -7.94 -7.72 -17.10
CA THR A 364 -8.42 -6.53 -17.83
C THR A 364 -7.33 -6.07 -18.79
N ASP A 365 -7.61 -5.10 -19.67
CA ASP A 365 -6.55 -4.52 -20.50
C ASP A 365 -5.57 -3.64 -19.69
N ALA A 366 -6.03 -3.09 -18.56
CA ALA A 366 -5.21 -2.38 -17.58
C ALA A 366 -4.20 -3.30 -16.87
N GLY A 367 -4.50 -4.61 -16.74
CA GLY A 367 -3.58 -5.63 -16.28
C GLY A 367 -4.22 -6.93 -15.81
N THR A 368 -3.39 -7.93 -15.53
CA THR A 368 -3.82 -9.21 -14.93
C THR A 368 -4.40 -9.03 -13.53
N ALA A 369 -5.25 -9.96 -13.10
CA ALA A 369 -5.86 -9.96 -11.78
C ALA A 369 -4.84 -9.75 -10.63
N ASN A 370 -3.69 -10.43 -10.71
CA ASN A 370 -2.61 -10.29 -9.74
C ASN A 370 -1.93 -8.91 -9.78
N THR A 371 -1.82 -8.27 -10.95
CA THR A 371 -1.28 -6.91 -11.05
C THR A 371 -2.26 -5.91 -10.45
N LEU A 372 -3.56 -6.02 -10.75
CA LEU A 372 -4.58 -5.14 -10.17
C LEU A 372 -4.63 -5.28 -8.64
N TYR A 373 -4.62 -6.51 -8.13
CA TYR A 373 -4.56 -6.78 -6.69
C TYR A 373 -3.35 -6.13 -6.02
N ARG A 374 -2.16 -6.29 -6.60
CA ARG A 374 -0.93 -5.68 -6.07
C ARG A 374 -0.99 -4.15 -6.11
N PHE A 375 -1.50 -3.58 -7.20
CA PHE A 375 -1.67 -2.14 -7.35
C PHE A 375 -2.64 -1.54 -6.33
N GLU A 376 -3.74 -2.24 -6.02
CA GLU A 376 -4.68 -1.76 -5.00
C GLU A 376 -4.09 -1.80 -3.59
N ARG A 377 -3.26 -2.81 -3.30
CA ARG A 377 -2.53 -2.91 -2.03
C ARG A 377 -1.41 -1.90 -1.90
N ASP A 378 -0.60 -1.76 -2.95
CA ASP A 378 0.42 -0.75 -3.06
C ASP A 378 0.49 -0.25 -4.50
N SER A 379 0.01 0.98 -4.72
CA SER A 379 -0.02 1.58 -6.04
C SER A 379 1.38 1.71 -6.65
N ASP A 380 2.44 1.86 -5.84
CA ASP A 380 3.82 1.95 -6.33
C ASP A 380 4.28 0.66 -7.03
N SER A 381 3.58 -0.47 -6.84
CA SER A 381 3.91 -1.73 -7.53
C SER A 381 3.82 -1.65 -9.05
N ALA A 382 3.14 -0.64 -9.59
CA ALA A 382 2.96 -0.41 -11.03
C ALA A 382 3.84 0.71 -11.59
N LEU A 383 4.68 1.35 -10.77
CA LEU A 383 5.56 2.43 -11.23
C LEU A 383 6.57 1.92 -12.25
N ALA A 384 6.73 2.68 -13.33
CA ALA A 384 7.80 2.44 -14.28
C ALA A 384 9.18 2.80 -13.66
N PRO A 385 10.28 2.15 -14.07
CA PRO A 385 11.61 2.39 -13.49
C PRO A 385 12.11 3.84 -13.51
N GLN A 386 11.61 4.65 -14.45
CA GLN A 386 11.93 6.08 -14.59
C GLN A 386 11.05 7.01 -13.73
N ALA A 387 10.06 6.48 -13.02
CA ALA A 387 9.14 7.25 -12.20
C ALA A 387 9.30 6.90 -10.72
N THR A 388 9.23 7.91 -9.87
CA THR A 388 9.28 7.75 -8.40
C THR A 388 7.91 7.80 -7.76
N HIS A 389 6.89 8.25 -8.51
CA HIS A 389 5.53 8.40 -8.01
C HIS A 389 4.50 8.58 -9.13
N PHE A 390 3.24 8.33 -8.78
CA PHE A 390 2.09 8.71 -9.59
C PHE A 390 1.63 10.12 -9.25
N VAL A 391 1.11 10.82 -10.26
CA VAL A 391 0.30 12.04 -10.12
C VAL A 391 -1.05 11.83 -10.77
N THR A 392 -2.11 12.35 -10.16
CA THR A 392 -3.47 12.27 -10.74
C THR A 392 -3.83 13.51 -11.57
N GLU A 393 -3.03 14.56 -11.46
CA GLU A 393 -3.21 15.80 -12.21
C GLU A 393 -1.85 16.43 -12.52
N VAL A 394 -1.78 17.11 -13.66
CA VAL A 394 -0.61 17.86 -14.12
C VAL A 394 -1.01 19.34 -14.17
N PRO A 395 -0.42 20.25 -13.39
CA PRO A 395 -0.91 21.63 -13.22
C PRO A 395 -1.03 22.45 -14.51
N ILE A 396 -0.21 22.14 -15.52
CA ILE A 396 -0.18 22.83 -16.81
C ILE A 396 -1.29 22.36 -17.77
N LEU A 397 -2.05 21.32 -17.41
CA LEU A 397 -3.08 20.72 -18.26
C LEU A 397 -4.48 20.88 -17.65
N SER A 398 -5.48 20.87 -18.53
CA SER A 398 -6.87 20.67 -18.12
C SER A 398 -7.04 19.26 -17.54
N ARG A 399 -8.04 19.08 -16.66
CA ARG A 399 -8.39 17.74 -16.15
C ARG A 399 -9.02 16.89 -17.26
N TYR A 400 -8.65 15.61 -17.27
CA TYR A 400 -9.17 14.60 -18.18
C TYR A 400 -9.79 13.45 -17.36
N ASP A 401 -10.96 12.98 -17.79
CA ASP A 401 -11.70 11.95 -17.06
C ASP A 401 -11.20 10.54 -17.38
N THR A 402 -10.62 10.33 -18.56
CA THR A 402 -10.09 9.03 -19.04
C THR A 402 -8.87 9.23 -19.95
N LEU A 403 -8.06 8.19 -20.12
CA LEU A 403 -6.96 8.20 -21.08
C LEU A 403 -7.47 8.41 -22.51
N GLY A 404 -8.58 7.78 -22.86
CA GLY A 404 -9.20 7.93 -24.19
C GLY A 404 -9.54 9.39 -24.50
N SER A 405 -10.15 10.10 -23.54
CA SER A 405 -10.49 11.52 -23.70
C SER A 405 -9.27 12.42 -23.92
N TRP A 406 -8.12 12.05 -23.37
CA TRP A 406 -6.86 12.76 -23.57
C TRP A 406 -6.26 12.44 -24.96
N LEU A 407 -6.23 11.16 -25.35
CA LEU A 407 -5.72 10.72 -26.66
C LEU A 407 -6.52 11.30 -27.82
N ASP A 408 -7.85 11.40 -27.70
CA ASP A 408 -8.70 12.02 -28.71
C ASP A 408 -8.29 13.49 -28.95
N ARG A 409 -7.98 14.25 -27.89
CA ARG A 409 -7.50 15.63 -28.03
C ARG A 409 -6.12 15.74 -28.65
N VAL A 410 -5.22 14.81 -28.33
CA VAL A 410 -3.90 14.73 -28.97
C VAL A 410 -4.07 14.51 -30.47
N ASN A 411 -4.96 13.61 -30.87
CA ASN A 411 -5.23 13.30 -32.29
C ASN A 411 -5.87 14.47 -33.05
N ASP A 412 -6.78 15.20 -32.40
CA ASP A 412 -7.47 16.34 -33.01
C ASP A 412 -6.58 17.58 -33.19
N LYS A 413 -5.31 17.54 -32.75
CA LYS A 413 -4.34 18.66 -32.78
C LYS A 413 -4.88 19.95 -32.16
N SER A 414 -5.94 19.87 -31.36
CA SER A 414 -6.70 21.01 -30.85
C SER A 414 -6.22 21.48 -29.48
N SER A 415 -5.37 20.70 -28.79
CA SER A 415 -4.74 21.10 -27.53
C SER A 415 -3.47 21.90 -27.79
N SER A 416 -3.47 23.16 -27.40
CA SER A 416 -2.26 23.94 -27.17
C SER A 416 -1.38 23.24 -26.12
N ALA A 417 -0.25 22.71 -26.60
CA ALA A 417 0.97 22.34 -25.87
C ALA A 417 0.96 21.06 -25.00
N PRO A 418 1.05 19.87 -25.63
CA PRO A 418 1.56 18.68 -24.96
C PRO A 418 3.10 18.73 -24.74
N ASP A 419 3.86 19.62 -25.38
CA ASP A 419 5.31 19.81 -25.18
C ASP A 419 5.74 20.03 -23.72
N PRO A 420 5.13 20.94 -22.94
CA PRO A 420 5.47 21.10 -21.53
C PRO A 420 5.12 19.87 -20.69
N LEU A 421 4.26 18.95 -21.15
CA LEU A 421 3.94 17.71 -20.40
C LEU A 421 5.14 16.77 -20.34
N GLY A 422 5.78 16.47 -21.49
CA GLY A 422 6.93 15.57 -21.54
C GLY A 422 8.07 16.06 -20.66
N LYS A 423 8.39 17.35 -20.79
CA LYS A 423 9.36 18.03 -19.92
C LYS A 423 8.95 17.97 -18.44
N TRP A 424 7.70 18.32 -18.11
CA TRP A 424 7.23 18.35 -16.72
C TRP A 424 7.30 16.98 -16.03
N LEU A 425 6.87 15.92 -16.73
CA LEU A 425 6.92 14.55 -16.21
C LEU A 425 8.36 14.06 -16.04
N ASN A 426 9.22 14.36 -17.01
CA ASN A 426 10.62 13.98 -16.98
C ASN A 426 11.39 14.67 -15.85
N GLU A 427 11.24 16.00 -15.72
CA GLU A 427 11.89 16.80 -14.67
C GLU A 427 11.45 16.41 -13.26
N ARG A 428 10.24 15.85 -13.10
CA ARG A 428 9.70 15.42 -11.80
C ARG A 428 9.78 13.92 -11.57
N ASN A 429 10.30 13.16 -12.54
CA ASN A 429 10.30 11.69 -12.49
C ASN A 429 8.90 11.14 -12.14
N ALA A 430 7.86 11.67 -12.78
CA ALA A 430 6.46 11.40 -12.45
C ALA A 430 5.77 10.54 -13.51
N ALA A 431 4.82 9.72 -13.08
CA ALA A 431 3.89 9.01 -13.94
C ALA A 431 2.47 9.61 -13.79
N TRP A 432 1.89 10.12 -14.87
CA TRP A 432 0.54 10.67 -14.84
C TRP A 432 -0.50 9.56 -14.98
N LEU A 433 -1.20 9.25 -13.89
CA LEU A 433 -2.17 8.17 -13.79
C LEU A 433 -3.57 8.64 -14.20
N PHE A 434 -4.31 7.76 -14.87
CA PHE A 434 -5.71 7.96 -15.27
C PHE A 434 -6.66 7.01 -14.50
N PRO A 435 -7.94 7.39 -14.31
CA PRO A 435 -8.89 6.58 -13.54
C PRO A 435 -9.17 5.18 -14.09
N ASP A 436 -8.87 4.94 -15.37
CA ASP A 436 -9.06 3.68 -16.09
C ASP A 436 -7.86 2.72 -15.98
N GLY A 437 -6.85 3.03 -15.16
CA GLY A 437 -5.71 2.14 -14.92
C GLY A 437 -4.62 2.19 -15.98
N TYR A 438 -4.48 3.33 -16.64
CA TYR A 438 -3.33 3.61 -17.50
C TYR A 438 -2.56 4.80 -16.96
N TYR A 439 -1.31 4.92 -17.38
CA TYR A 439 -0.50 6.06 -17.03
C TYR A 439 0.42 6.49 -18.17
N VAL A 440 0.81 7.75 -18.13
CA VAL A 440 1.75 8.36 -19.07
C VAL A 440 3.07 8.66 -18.34
N VAL A 441 4.19 8.28 -18.94
CA VAL A 441 5.54 8.61 -18.48
C VAL A 441 6.31 9.28 -19.61
N ALA A 442 7.34 10.04 -19.25
CA ALA A 442 8.23 10.70 -20.20
C ALA A 442 9.67 10.17 -20.05
N PRO A 443 10.07 9.15 -20.82
CA PRO A 443 11.46 8.68 -20.84
C PRO A 443 12.45 9.78 -21.24
N THR A 444 12.02 10.70 -22.11
CA THR A 444 12.73 11.93 -22.47
C THR A 444 11.72 13.08 -22.56
N PRO A 445 12.15 14.35 -22.54
CA PRO A 445 11.25 15.49 -22.71
C PRO A 445 10.43 15.44 -24.00
N ASP A 446 10.97 14.80 -25.04
CA ASP A 446 10.40 14.75 -26.39
C ASP A 446 9.63 13.45 -26.70
N ARG A 447 9.52 12.54 -25.72
CA ARG A 447 8.87 11.24 -25.90
C ARG A 447 7.98 10.90 -24.72
N LEU A 448 6.73 10.59 -25.00
CA LEU A 448 5.77 10.05 -24.04
C LEU A 448 5.49 8.59 -24.33
N GLU A 449 5.32 7.80 -23.27
CA GLU A 449 4.83 6.43 -23.36
C GLU A 449 3.57 6.29 -22.50
N VAL A 450 2.52 5.76 -23.11
CA VAL A 450 1.30 5.32 -22.43
C VAL A 450 1.50 3.86 -22.04
N ARG A 451 1.28 3.53 -20.78
CA ARG A 451 1.44 2.18 -20.23
C ARG A 451 0.20 1.77 -19.45
N ASN A 452 -0.06 0.47 -19.40
CA ASN A 452 -1.02 -0.09 -18.44
C ASN A 452 -0.32 -0.39 -17.09
N LEU A 453 -1.04 -0.88 -16.09
CA LEU A 453 -0.48 -1.17 -14.75
C LEU A 453 0.54 -2.32 -14.74
N GLU A 454 0.60 -3.14 -15.80
CA GLU A 454 1.68 -4.13 -15.96
C GLU A 454 2.98 -3.53 -16.50
N GLY A 455 2.95 -2.25 -16.87
CA GLY A 455 4.06 -1.55 -17.50
C GLY A 455 4.20 -1.82 -19.00
N ALA A 456 3.24 -2.53 -19.62
CA ALA A 456 3.21 -2.77 -21.05
C ALA A 456 2.90 -1.47 -21.80
N SER A 457 3.73 -1.13 -22.79
CA SER A 457 3.51 0.05 -23.63
C SER A 457 2.29 -0.16 -24.54
N LYS A 458 1.33 0.76 -24.44
CA LYS A 458 0.08 0.79 -25.22
C LYS A 458 0.14 1.83 -26.33
N ALA A 459 0.87 2.92 -26.12
CA ALA A 459 1.11 3.92 -27.15
C ALA A 459 2.42 4.67 -26.92
N THR A 460 3.00 5.16 -28.01
CA THR A 460 4.15 6.08 -27.98
C THR A 460 3.80 7.35 -28.71
N LEU A 461 4.14 8.49 -28.12
CA LEU A 461 4.01 9.80 -28.73
C LEU A 461 5.37 10.48 -28.78
N GLU A 462 5.68 11.15 -29.89
CA GLU A 462 6.96 11.85 -30.08
C GLU A 462 6.75 13.29 -30.57
N LEU A 463 7.59 14.21 -30.10
CA LEU A 463 7.72 15.54 -30.68
C LEU A 463 8.51 15.44 -31.99
N LYS A 464 7.92 15.87 -33.10
CA LYS A 464 8.63 15.91 -34.40
C LYS A 464 9.68 17.01 -34.46
N THR A 465 9.40 18.13 -33.79
CA THR A 465 10.28 19.29 -33.65
C THR A 465 9.99 19.96 -32.31
N PRO A 466 10.97 20.60 -31.66
CA PRO A 466 10.73 21.36 -30.43
C PRO A 466 9.62 22.41 -30.63
N GLY A 467 8.61 22.43 -29.76
CA GLY A 467 7.48 23.36 -29.83
C GLY A 467 6.29 22.85 -30.68
N ALA A 468 6.40 21.70 -31.35
CA ALA A 468 5.33 21.11 -32.15
C ALA A 468 4.58 20.04 -31.37
N PRO A 469 3.26 19.87 -31.54
CA PRO A 469 2.50 18.91 -30.76
C PRO A 469 3.04 17.47 -30.92
N PHE A 470 2.96 16.72 -29.82
CA PHE A 470 3.19 15.28 -29.80
C PHE A 470 2.34 14.58 -30.87
N VAL A 471 2.98 13.69 -31.63
CA VAL A 471 2.31 12.87 -32.65
C VAL A 471 2.33 11.42 -32.18
N LEU A 472 1.17 10.78 -32.22
CA LEU A 472 1.03 9.35 -31.97
C LEU A 472 1.79 8.56 -33.03
N THR A 473 2.84 7.83 -32.65
CA THR A 473 3.68 7.05 -33.57
C THR A 473 3.35 5.56 -33.54
N GLN A 474 2.91 5.06 -32.39
CA GLN A 474 2.50 3.67 -32.19
C GLN A 474 1.30 3.64 -31.24
N SER A 475 0.31 2.79 -31.53
CA SER A 475 -0.87 2.63 -30.67
C SER A 475 -1.42 1.22 -30.76
N GLN A 476 -1.83 0.70 -29.61
CA GLN A 476 -2.65 -0.50 -29.46
C GLN A 476 -4.06 -0.08 -29.05
N ALA A 477 -5.04 -0.98 -29.25
CA ALA A 477 -6.38 -0.74 -28.73
C ALA A 477 -6.33 -0.61 -27.20
N ILE A 478 -7.01 0.39 -26.67
CA ILE A 478 -7.19 0.64 -25.24
C ILE A 478 -8.64 0.32 -24.90
N HIS A 479 -8.84 -0.53 -23.91
CA HIS A 479 -10.17 -0.91 -23.42
C HIS A 479 -10.28 -0.47 -21.96
N PRO A 480 -11.05 0.58 -21.63
CA PRO A 480 -11.21 1.05 -20.25
C PRO A 480 -12.16 0.13 -19.47
N ASP A 481 -11.79 -1.14 -19.33
CA ASP A 481 -12.54 -2.21 -18.66
C ASP A 481 -12.19 -2.34 -17.17
N TYR A 482 -11.24 -1.53 -16.68
CA TYR A 482 -10.90 -1.37 -15.28
C TYR A 482 -11.14 0.07 -14.82
N LYS A 483 -11.46 0.23 -13.54
CA LYS A 483 -11.58 1.54 -12.89
C LYS A 483 -10.94 1.49 -11.51
N ILE A 484 -9.99 2.38 -11.28
CA ILE A 484 -9.32 2.52 -9.98
C ILE A 484 -10.38 2.86 -8.92
N PRO A 485 -10.44 2.13 -7.79
CA PRO A 485 -11.36 2.45 -6.71
C PRO A 485 -11.20 3.88 -6.21
N GLN A 486 -12.32 4.52 -5.88
CA GLN A 486 -12.33 5.94 -5.49
C GLN A 486 -11.49 6.23 -4.25
N SER A 487 -11.39 5.28 -3.31
CA SER A 487 -10.52 5.38 -2.13
C SER A 487 -9.04 5.50 -2.52
N ILE A 488 -8.58 4.63 -3.41
CA ILE A 488 -7.20 4.63 -3.93
C ILE A 488 -6.95 5.90 -4.74
N TRP A 489 -7.87 6.26 -5.63
CA TRP A 489 -7.75 7.48 -6.43
C TRP A 489 -7.63 8.74 -5.56
N LYS A 490 -8.49 8.86 -4.54
CA LYS A 490 -8.46 9.97 -3.59
C LYS A 490 -7.11 10.03 -2.86
N ARG A 491 -6.61 8.90 -2.38
CA ARG A 491 -5.30 8.82 -1.70
C ARG A 491 -4.16 9.31 -2.61
N LEU A 492 -4.14 8.88 -3.88
CA LEU A 492 -3.15 9.32 -4.86
C LEU A 492 -3.29 10.82 -5.22
N ALA A 493 -4.51 11.35 -5.23
CA ALA A 493 -4.76 12.78 -5.40
C ALA A 493 -4.26 13.59 -4.20
N ASP A 494 -4.50 13.12 -2.98
CA ASP A 494 -4.01 13.75 -1.74
C ASP A 494 -2.47 13.75 -1.70
N TYR A 495 -1.81 12.69 -2.21
CA TYR A 495 -0.36 12.66 -2.43
C TYR A 495 0.11 13.70 -3.44
N THR A 496 -0.58 13.80 -4.57
CA THR A 496 -0.27 14.79 -5.61
C THR A 496 -0.29 16.20 -5.03
N GLN A 497 -1.33 16.54 -4.26
CA GLN A 497 -1.44 17.84 -3.58
C GLN A 497 -0.40 18.07 -2.50
N THR A 498 0.00 17.02 -1.78
CA THR A 498 1.06 17.10 -0.76
C THR A 498 2.40 17.42 -1.40
N ARG A 499 2.70 16.79 -2.55
CA ARG A 499 3.93 17.08 -3.32
C ARG A 499 3.96 18.49 -3.86
N GLN A 500 2.85 18.96 -4.43
CA GLN A 500 2.73 20.35 -4.90
C GLN A 500 3.03 21.35 -3.78
N ARG A 501 2.44 21.16 -2.59
CA ARG A 501 2.72 21.99 -1.40
C ARG A 501 4.19 21.96 -0.97
N LEU A 502 4.85 20.79 -1.02
CA LEU A 502 6.28 20.68 -0.71
C LEU A 502 7.14 21.43 -1.73
N SER A 503 6.79 21.37 -3.02
CA SER A 503 7.48 22.12 -4.07
C SER A 503 7.33 23.64 -3.90
N GLU A 504 6.14 24.11 -3.49
CA GLU A 504 5.88 25.54 -3.24
C GLU A 504 6.72 26.09 -2.08
N LEU A 505 6.96 25.29 -1.03
CA LEU A 505 7.80 25.68 0.11
C LEU A 505 9.28 25.87 -0.25
N GLN A 506 9.72 25.37 -1.40
CA GLN A 506 11.08 25.53 -1.90
C GLN A 506 11.24 26.65 -2.94
N ALA A 507 10.15 27.19 -3.47
CA ALA A 507 10.23 28.29 -4.42
C ALA A 507 10.81 29.54 -3.73
N PRO A 508 11.79 30.24 -4.34
CA PRO A 508 12.23 31.52 -3.80
C PRO A 508 11.04 32.50 -3.76
N ALA A 509 10.85 33.13 -2.60
CA ALA A 509 9.77 34.09 -2.33
C ALA A 509 9.87 35.36 -3.18
#